data_AF-A0A6N2CMD1-F1
#
_entry.id   AF-A0A6N2CMD1-F1
#
_cell.length_a   1.000
_cell.length_b   1.000
_cell.length_c   1.000
_cell.angle_alpha   90.00
_cell.angle_beta   90.00
_cell.angle_gamma   90.00
#
_symmetry.space_group_name_H-M   'P 1'
#
loop_
_entity.id
_entity.type
_entity.pdbx_description
1 polymer ?
#
loop_
_entity_poly.entity_id
_entity_poly.type
_entity_poly.pdbx_seq_one_letter_code
_entity_poly.pdbx_strand_id
1 'polypeptide(L)'
;MYQKHQRQVHLDFHTSPHIPGIASEFDAEQFADTMERAKVNSVTVFAKCHHGMCYYPTKTGTVHPGLATGRDLLGEQIEALHRRGIRAPIYTTIVWEDDAAQRFPEWRQMRKDGRFAEWQVGPDGQPGHIGTWKFNNPLDPRYQDYIEAHVRELIERYGKEVDGFFFDILFFDGNACWSDASVKFRQKHGLMADDKATFDRFQGLAQEAFAEKFTKLVHG
;
A
#
# COMPACT_ATOMS: atom_id res chain seq x y z
N MET A 1 6.49 -27.01 -0.11
CA MET A 1 5.42 -27.85 -0.67
C MET A 1 4.21 -26.95 -0.84
N TYR A 2 3.85 -26.52 -2.05
CA TYR A 2 2.63 -25.73 -2.25
C TYR A 2 1.43 -26.61 -1.86
N GLN A 3 0.62 -26.18 -0.89
CA GLN A 3 -0.65 -26.86 -0.62
C GLN A 3 -1.48 -26.82 -1.91
N LYS A 4 -2.00 -27.98 -2.33
CA LYS A 4 -2.71 -28.18 -3.61
C LYS A 4 -3.97 -27.31 -3.74
N HIS A 5 -4.42 -26.71 -2.65
CA HIS A 5 -5.55 -25.79 -2.58
C HIS A 5 -5.14 -24.53 -1.81
N GLN A 6 -5.43 -23.36 -2.36
CA GLN A 6 -5.24 -22.08 -1.69
C GLN A 6 -6.59 -21.59 -1.17
N ARG A 7 -6.64 -21.21 0.10
CA ARG A 7 -7.75 -20.47 0.68
C ARG A 7 -7.16 -19.25 1.37
N GLN A 8 -7.33 -18.11 0.73
CA GLN A 8 -6.69 -16.86 1.12
C GLN A 8 -7.75 -15.86 1.57
N VAL A 9 -7.39 -15.03 2.55
CA VAL A 9 -8.20 -13.90 3.01
C VAL A 9 -7.36 -12.64 2.88
N HIS A 10 -7.93 -11.59 2.32
CA HIS A 10 -7.37 -10.25 2.35
C HIS A 10 -8.19 -9.43 3.34
N LEU A 11 -7.57 -8.95 4.43
CA LEU A 11 -8.26 -8.18 5.47
C LEU A 11 -8.34 -6.72 5.06
N ASP A 12 -9.35 -6.33 4.30
CA ASP A 12 -9.45 -4.95 3.85
C ASP A 12 -9.96 -4.00 4.96
N PHE A 13 -9.06 -3.27 5.61
CA PHE A 13 -9.43 -2.21 6.55
C PHE A 13 -8.60 -0.94 6.39
N HIS A 14 -9.28 0.20 6.40
CA HIS A 14 -8.68 1.53 6.36
C HIS A 14 -9.27 2.38 7.47
N THR A 15 -8.55 2.48 8.58
CA THR A 15 -9.02 3.22 9.76
C THR A 15 -8.47 4.63 9.71
N SER A 16 -9.38 5.62 9.77
CA SER A 16 -9.01 7.03 9.84
C SER A 16 -8.21 7.31 11.11
N PRO A 17 -7.21 8.21 11.07
CA PRO A 17 -6.51 8.66 12.27
C PRO A 17 -7.44 9.29 13.33
N HIS A 18 -8.67 9.64 12.96
CA HIS A 18 -9.69 10.15 13.88
C HIS A 18 -10.42 9.06 14.68
N ILE A 19 -10.23 7.78 14.35
CA ILE A 19 -10.86 6.66 15.06
C ILE A 19 -9.96 6.24 16.24
N PRO A 20 -10.42 6.35 17.50
CA PRO A 20 -9.66 5.93 18.67
C PRO A 20 -9.80 4.42 18.93
N GLY A 21 -8.94 3.89 19.80
CA GLY A 21 -9.09 2.53 20.34
C GLY A 21 -8.91 1.41 19.32
N ILE A 22 -8.10 1.64 18.28
CA ILE A 22 -7.82 0.67 17.24
C ILE A 22 -7.29 -0.62 17.86
N ALA A 23 -7.94 -1.72 17.52
CA ALA A 23 -7.64 -3.06 17.99
C ALA A 23 -7.68 -3.22 19.52
N SER A 24 -8.29 -2.31 20.28
CA SER A 24 -8.30 -2.36 21.76
C SER A 24 -8.82 -3.69 22.34
N GLU A 25 -9.71 -4.37 21.62
CA GLU A 25 -10.26 -5.69 21.98
C GLU A 25 -9.72 -6.84 21.10
N PHE A 26 -8.70 -6.58 20.27
CA PHE A 26 -8.13 -7.59 19.39
C PHE A 26 -7.34 -8.64 20.18
N ASP A 27 -7.71 -9.91 19.99
CA ASP A 27 -7.03 -11.10 20.50
C ASP A 27 -6.42 -11.89 19.32
N ALA A 28 -5.09 -11.98 19.29
CA ALA A 28 -4.35 -12.63 18.22
C ALA A 28 -4.57 -14.15 18.15
N GLU A 29 -4.78 -14.82 19.30
CA GLU A 29 -5.07 -16.26 19.33
C GLU A 29 -6.47 -16.56 18.84
N GLN A 30 -7.47 -15.76 19.23
CA GLN A 30 -8.82 -15.89 18.72
C GLN A 30 -8.86 -15.65 17.20
N PHE A 31 -8.11 -14.65 16.72
CA PHE A 31 -7.97 -14.36 15.30
C PHE A 31 -7.35 -15.54 14.54
N ALA A 32 -6.23 -16.08 14.99
CA ALA A 32 -5.57 -17.22 14.34
C ALA A 32 -6.40 -18.50 14.41
N ASP A 33 -7.05 -18.80 15.54
CA ASP A 33 -7.97 -19.94 15.69
C ASP A 33 -9.14 -19.85 14.70
N THR A 34 -9.70 -18.65 14.53
CA THR A 34 -10.77 -18.41 13.55
C THR A 34 -10.32 -18.75 12.13
N MET A 35 -9.12 -18.31 11.74
CA MET A 35 -8.56 -18.57 10.41
C MET A 35 -8.25 -20.06 10.19
N GLU A 36 -7.69 -20.73 11.20
CA GLU A 36 -7.40 -22.17 11.15
C GLU A 36 -8.70 -22.99 11.03
N ARG A 37 -9.73 -22.67 11.82
CA ARG A 37 -11.04 -23.33 11.75
C ARG A 37 -11.70 -23.14 10.39
N ALA A 38 -11.54 -21.97 9.78
CA ALA A 38 -11.98 -21.68 8.41
C ALA A 38 -11.13 -22.36 7.31
N LYS A 39 -10.06 -23.07 7.68
CA LYS A 39 -9.12 -23.73 6.76
C LYS A 39 -8.45 -22.74 5.80
N VAL A 40 -8.21 -21.51 6.27
CA VAL A 40 -7.42 -20.50 5.57
C VAL A 40 -5.94 -20.88 5.68
N ASN A 41 -5.17 -20.68 4.60
CA ASN A 41 -3.74 -20.97 4.56
C ASN A 41 -2.87 -19.76 4.16
N SER A 42 -3.50 -18.60 3.94
CA SER A 42 -2.81 -17.33 3.81
C SER A 42 -3.75 -16.18 4.19
N VAL A 43 -3.29 -15.23 4.99
CA VAL A 43 -4.03 -14.01 5.32
C VAL A 43 -3.15 -12.81 5.03
N THR A 44 -3.58 -11.91 4.15
CA THR A 44 -2.86 -10.64 3.99
C THR A 44 -3.17 -9.72 5.17
N VAL A 45 -2.13 -9.30 5.89
CA VAL A 45 -2.20 -8.48 7.11
C VAL A 45 -1.58 -7.10 6.87
N PHE A 46 -2.06 -6.06 7.56
CA PHE A 46 -1.77 -4.68 7.17
C PHE A 46 -0.59 -4.10 7.94
N ALA A 47 0.46 -3.69 7.22
CA ALA A 47 1.45 -2.77 7.75
C ALA A 47 0.92 -1.34 7.76
N LYS A 48 0.33 -0.89 6.65
CA LYS A 48 -0.07 0.51 6.45
C LYS A 48 -1.28 0.63 5.51
N CYS A 49 -2.33 1.33 5.95
CA CYS A 49 -3.57 1.51 5.17
C CYS A 49 -3.56 2.78 4.28
N HIS A 50 -4.63 3.01 3.50
CA HIS A 50 -4.73 4.16 2.60
C HIS A 50 -4.75 5.54 3.28
N HIS A 51 -5.08 5.62 4.57
CA HIS A 51 -4.87 6.85 5.33
C HIS A 51 -3.37 7.17 5.58
N GLY A 52 -2.47 6.25 5.24
CA GLY A 52 -1.03 6.37 5.47
C GLY A 52 -0.60 5.97 6.89
N MET A 53 -1.51 5.38 7.68
CA MET A 53 -1.25 5.03 9.08
C MET A 53 -0.73 3.60 9.21
N CYS A 54 0.37 3.42 9.95
CA CYS A 54 1.01 2.14 10.22
C CYS A 54 0.46 1.46 11.48
N TYR A 55 0.31 0.14 11.46
CA TYR A 55 -0.18 -0.69 12.57
C TYR A 55 0.94 -1.40 13.36
N TYR A 56 2.13 -0.81 13.34
CA TYR A 56 3.31 -1.27 14.07
C TYR A 56 4.21 -0.08 14.46
N PRO A 57 5.10 -0.21 15.46
CA PRO A 57 6.04 0.83 15.85
C PRO A 57 7.08 1.09 14.74
N THR A 58 6.80 2.04 13.85
CA THR A 58 7.64 2.41 12.70
C THR A 58 8.50 3.64 12.96
N LYS A 59 9.65 3.72 12.29
CA LYS A 59 10.53 4.90 12.20
C LYS A 59 10.45 5.59 10.83
N THR A 60 9.92 4.92 9.82
CA THR A 60 9.88 5.39 8.43
C THR A 60 8.50 5.87 7.99
N GLY A 61 7.45 5.49 8.72
CA GLY A 61 6.06 5.93 8.49
C GLY A 61 5.43 6.61 9.71
N THR A 62 4.11 6.78 9.66
CA THR A 62 3.33 7.41 10.72
C THR A 62 2.53 6.32 11.45
N VAL A 63 2.82 6.07 12.73
CA VAL A 63 2.05 5.11 13.53
C VAL A 63 0.60 5.60 13.68
N HIS A 64 -0.38 4.70 13.56
CA HIS A 64 -1.79 5.04 13.73
C HIS A 64 -2.04 5.61 15.14
N PRO A 65 -2.56 6.85 15.29
CA PRO A 65 -2.66 7.51 16.60
C PRO A 65 -3.68 6.85 17.53
N GLY A 66 -4.70 6.18 16.97
CA GLY A 66 -5.66 5.39 17.73
C GLY A 66 -5.16 4.02 18.21
N LEU A 67 -3.93 3.61 17.84
CA LEU A 67 -3.32 2.36 18.32
C LEU A 67 -2.67 2.59 19.69
N ALA A 68 -2.77 1.60 20.59
CA ALA A 68 -2.11 1.69 21.90
C ALA A 68 -0.59 1.93 21.74
N THR A 69 -0.04 2.85 22.54
CA THR A 69 1.37 3.25 22.45
C THR A 69 2.31 2.06 22.52
N GLY A 70 3.15 1.90 21.49
CA GLY A 70 4.14 0.83 21.40
C GLY A 70 3.60 -0.53 20.96
N ARG A 71 2.29 -0.67 20.70
CA ARG A 71 1.70 -1.91 20.23
C ARG A 71 2.16 -2.25 18.81
N ASP A 72 2.48 -3.52 18.59
CA ASP A 72 2.86 -4.10 17.30
C ASP A 72 1.76 -5.04 16.80
N LEU A 73 0.64 -4.46 16.34
CA LEU A 73 -0.52 -5.23 15.90
C LEU A 73 -0.19 -6.11 14.68
N LEU A 74 0.63 -5.60 13.75
CA LEU A 74 1.13 -6.39 12.62
C LEU A 74 1.93 -7.60 13.11
N GLY A 75 2.88 -7.41 14.03
CA GLY A 75 3.69 -8.49 14.60
C GLY A 75 2.83 -9.53 15.33
N GLU A 76 1.87 -9.08 16.15
CA GLU A 76 0.91 -9.96 16.84
C GLU A 76 0.15 -10.87 15.86
N GLN A 77 -0.30 -10.31 14.72
CA GLN A 77 -1.02 -11.06 13.68
C GLN A 77 -0.11 -12.06 12.97
N ILE A 78 1.09 -11.65 12.54
CA ILE A 78 2.07 -12.53 11.87
C ILE A 78 2.40 -13.71 12.78
N GLU A 79 2.78 -13.45 14.02
CA GLU A 79 3.20 -14.48 14.96
C GLU A 79 2.10 -15.51 15.24
N ALA A 80 0.87 -15.05 15.48
CA ALA A 80 -0.26 -15.93 15.77
C ALA A 80 -0.66 -16.79 14.57
N LEU A 81 -0.66 -16.24 13.35
CA LEU A 81 -0.92 -17.01 12.14
C LEU A 81 0.18 -18.06 11.88
N HIS A 82 1.44 -17.68 12.07
CA HIS A 82 2.58 -18.57 11.86
C HIS A 82 2.58 -19.76 12.82
N ARG A 83 2.17 -19.56 14.09
CA ARG A 83 1.98 -20.66 15.06
C ARG A 83 0.99 -21.72 14.58
N ARG A 84 0.04 -21.36 13.71
CA ARG A 84 -0.95 -22.27 13.09
C ARG A 84 -0.56 -22.73 11.69
N GLY A 85 0.65 -22.40 11.21
CA GLY A 85 1.12 -22.73 9.87
C GLY A 85 0.40 -21.97 8.76
N ILE A 86 -0.17 -20.80 9.05
CA ILE A 86 -0.88 -19.93 8.11
C ILE A 86 0.07 -18.80 7.71
N ARG A 87 0.22 -18.56 6.40
CA ARG A 87 1.07 -17.47 5.90
C ARG A 87 0.45 -16.09 6.13
N ALA A 88 1.27 -15.08 6.38
CA ALA A 88 0.88 -13.70 6.64
C ALA A 88 1.57 -12.68 5.70
N PRO A 89 1.28 -12.64 4.37
CA PRO A 89 1.82 -11.60 3.50
C PRO A 89 1.44 -10.19 3.97
N ILE A 90 2.39 -9.26 3.87
CA ILE A 90 2.24 -7.91 4.43
C ILE A 90 1.71 -6.95 3.38
N TYR A 91 0.55 -6.36 3.65
CA TYR A 91 -0.04 -5.29 2.86
C TYR A 91 0.59 -3.94 3.20
N THR A 92 0.90 -3.15 2.17
CA THR A 92 1.21 -1.74 2.30
C THR A 92 0.69 -0.94 1.11
N THR A 93 0.11 0.22 1.39
CA THR A 93 -0.42 1.11 0.35
C THR A 93 0.70 1.81 -0.45
N ILE A 94 0.46 2.04 -1.74
CA ILE A 94 1.34 2.76 -2.65
C ILE A 94 0.67 3.98 -3.28
N VAL A 95 -0.38 3.85 -4.11
CA VAL A 95 -0.91 5.05 -4.79
C VAL A 95 -1.85 5.82 -3.88
N TRP A 96 -2.82 5.14 -3.27
CA TRP A 96 -3.79 5.78 -2.37
C TRP A 96 -3.18 5.91 -0.97
N GLU A 97 -2.47 7.00 -0.71
CA GLU A 97 -1.86 7.24 0.59
C GLU A 97 -2.01 8.70 1.00
N ASP A 98 -2.95 8.96 1.91
CA ASP A 98 -3.30 10.33 2.29
C ASP A 98 -2.21 11.05 3.12
N ASP A 99 -1.54 10.38 4.08
CA ASP A 99 -0.51 11.02 4.90
C ASP A 99 0.64 11.59 4.03
N ALA A 100 1.20 10.77 3.13
CA ALA A 100 2.22 11.22 2.19
C ALA A 100 1.68 12.31 1.25
N ALA A 101 0.47 12.15 0.71
CA ALA A 101 -0.10 13.13 -0.22
C ALA A 101 -0.36 14.50 0.43
N GLN A 102 -0.66 14.53 1.74
CA GLN A 102 -0.85 15.76 2.50
C GLN A 102 0.49 16.41 2.87
N ARG A 103 1.46 15.61 3.32
CA ARG A 103 2.78 16.10 3.77
C ARG A 103 3.70 16.50 2.63
N PHE A 104 3.59 15.81 1.49
CA PHE A 104 4.42 15.98 0.31
C PHE A 104 3.54 16.03 -0.96
N PRO A 105 2.73 17.09 -1.14
CA PRO A 105 1.83 17.19 -2.29
C PRO A 105 2.55 17.06 -3.65
N GLU A 106 3.83 17.42 -3.71
CA GLU A 106 4.65 17.33 -4.92
C GLU A 106 4.97 15.89 -5.37
N TRP A 107 4.69 14.87 -4.54
CA TRP A 107 4.80 13.46 -4.92
C TRP A 107 3.55 12.95 -5.64
N ARG A 108 2.48 13.76 -5.71
CA ARG A 108 1.21 13.34 -6.29
C ARG A 108 1.27 13.23 -7.81
N GLN A 109 0.38 12.40 -8.34
CA GLN A 109 0.15 12.34 -9.78
C GLN A 109 -0.39 13.69 -10.26
N MET A 110 0.13 14.17 -11.39
CA MET A 110 -0.22 15.46 -11.96
C MET A 110 -0.77 15.28 -13.37
N ARG A 111 -1.87 15.97 -13.68
CA ARG A 111 -2.44 16.09 -15.02
C ARG A 111 -1.60 17.02 -15.89
N LYS A 112 -1.82 16.97 -17.20
CA LYS A 112 -1.07 17.77 -18.18
C LYS A 112 -1.25 19.28 -18.02
N ASP A 113 -2.38 19.70 -17.46
CA ASP A 113 -2.68 21.10 -17.15
C ASP A 113 -2.02 21.60 -15.85
N GLY A 114 -1.20 20.79 -15.20
CA GLY A 114 -0.49 21.13 -13.97
C GLY A 114 -1.31 20.93 -12.69
N ARG A 115 -2.58 20.49 -12.78
CA ARG A 115 -3.39 20.17 -11.58
C ARG A 115 -3.08 18.77 -11.08
N PHE A 116 -3.22 18.54 -9.77
CA PHE A 116 -3.13 17.19 -9.23
C PHE A 116 -4.28 16.30 -9.72
N ALA A 117 -4.00 15.00 -9.84
CA ALA A 117 -5.02 13.98 -10.00
C ALA A 117 -5.89 13.93 -8.73
N GLU A 118 -7.19 13.96 -8.95
CA GLU A 118 -8.24 13.95 -7.93
C GLU A 118 -9.48 13.26 -8.48
N TRP A 119 -10.26 12.68 -7.55
CA TRP A 119 -11.60 12.21 -7.83
C TRP A 119 -12.51 13.37 -8.19
N GLN A 120 -13.31 13.22 -9.25
CA GLN A 120 -14.27 14.23 -9.66
C GLN A 120 -15.51 14.24 -8.78
N VAL A 121 -15.93 13.05 -8.33
CA VAL A 121 -17.09 12.83 -7.46
C VAL A 121 -16.73 11.82 -6.38
N GLY A 122 -17.32 11.99 -5.20
CA GLY A 122 -17.26 11.02 -4.12
C GLY A 122 -18.19 9.83 -4.33
N PRO A 123 -18.20 8.89 -3.36
CA PRO A 123 -19.12 7.75 -3.37
C PRO A 123 -20.60 8.14 -3.35
N ASP A 124 -20.92 9.34 -2.85
CA ASP A 124 -22.26 9.95 -2.85
C ASP A 124 -22.62 10.63 -4.19
N GLY A 125 -21.72 10.58 -5.17
CA GLY A 125 -21.86 11.24 -6.47
C GLY A 125 -21.65 12.75 -6.43
N GLN A 126 -21.23 13.32 -5.28
CA GLN A 126 -21.04 14.77 -5.13
C GLN A 126 -19.57 15.16 -5.31
N PRO A 127 -19.28 16.34 -5.89
CA PRO A 127 -17.92 16.86 -5.94
C PRO A 127 -17.44 17.26 -4.55
N GLY A 128 -16.12 17.18 -4.32
CA GLY A 128 -15.50 17.67 -3.08
C GLY A 128 -15.74 16.79 -1.85
N HIS A 129 -16.13 15.53 -2.04
CA HIS A 129 -16.30 14.59 -0.94
C HIS A 129 -15.01 14.39 -0.15
N ILE A 130 -15.09 14.54 1.17
CA ILE A 130 -13.91 14.54 2.07
C ILE A 130 -13.27 13.15 2.25
N GLY A 131 -13.98 12.08 1.89
CA GLY A 131 -13.52 10.69 2.00
C GLY A 131 -12.90 10.11 0.74
N THR A 132 -12.38 10.94 -0.17
CA THR A 132 -11.72 10.46 -1.41
C THR A 132 -10.20 10.42 -1.24
N TRP A 133 -9.58 9.28 -1.57
CA TRP A 133 -8.12 9.12 -1.52
C TRP A 133 -7.40 10.00 -2.53
N LYS A 134 -6.20 10.47 -2.15
CA LYS A 134 -5.29 11.16 -3.07
C LYS A 134 -4.39 10.17 -3.82
N PHE A 135 -3.90 10.59 -4.99
CA PHE A 135 -3.10 9.74 -5.88
C PHE A 135 -1.62 10.12 -5.81
N ASN A 136 -0.80 9.29 -5.17
CA ASN A 136 0.65 9.42 -5.20
C ASN A 136 1.24 8.82 -6.47
N ASN A 137 2.39 9.36 -6.91
CA ASN A 137 3.06 8.93 -8.12
C ASN A 137 4.23 7.99 -7.79
N PRO A 138 4.09 6.66 -7.97
CA PRO A 138 5.16 5.70 -7.71
C PRO A 138 6.37 5.84 -8.66
N LEU A 139 6.35 6.77 -9.62
CA LEU A 139 7.53 7.14 -10.42
C LEU A 139 8.34 8.29 -9.82
N ASP A 140 7.82 9.05 -8.84
CA ASP A 140 8.60 10.10 -8.20
C ASP A 140 9.74 9.46 -7.39
N PRO A 141 11.02 9.80 -7.67
CA PRO A 141 12.15 9.14 -7.02
C PRO A 141 12.14 9.33 -5.50
N ARG A 142 11.69 10.48 -5.00
CA ARG A 142 11.63 10.75 -3.56
C ARG A 142 10.55 9.90 -2.88
N TYR A 143 9.43 9.70 -3.56
CA TYR A 143 8.40 8.81 -3.08
C TYR A 143 8.84 7.34 -3.12
N GLN A 144 9.60 6.94 -4.14
CA GLN A 144 10.20 5.61 -4.16
C GLN A 144 11.20 5.39 -3.02
N ASP A 145 12.01 6.38 -2.67
CA ASP A 145 12.94 6.31 -1.54
C ASP A 145 12.18 6.14 -0.22
N TYR A 146 11.05 6.83 -0.07
CA TYR A 146 10.14 6.68 1.07
C TYR A 146 9.54 5.27 1.17
N ILE A 147 9.03 4.72 0.05
CA ILE A 147 8.49 3.35 0.01
C ILE A 147 9.62 2.34 0.30
N GLU A 148 10.80 2.53 -0.27
CA GLU A 148 11.95 1.65 -0.06
C GLU A 148 12.37 1.63 1.42
N ALA A 149 12.44 2.78 2.08
CA ALA A 149 12.72 2.85 3.52
C ALA A 149 11.67 2.07 4.33
N HIS A 150 10.39 2.24 4.00
CA HIS A 150 9.29 1.51 4.64
C HIS A 150 9.39 0.00 4.49
N VAL A 151 9.64 -0.48 3.26
CA VAL A 151 9.79 -1.91 2.98
C VAL A 151 11.04 -2.49 3.66
N ARG A 152 12.16 -1.75 3.65
CA ARG A 152 13.39 -2.17 4.34
C ARG A 152 13.17 -2.30 5.84
N GLU A 153 12.45 -1.38 6.46
CA GLU A 153 12.12 -1.47 7.88
C GLU A 153 11.28 -2.72 8.19
N LEU A 154 10.29 -3.05 7.35
CA LEU A 154 9.47 -4.26 7.52
C LEU A 154 10.32 -5.54 7.40
N ILE A 155 11.22 -5.59 6.41
CA ILE A 155 12.15 -6.72 6.23
C ILE A 155 13.11 -6.82 7.41
N GLU A 156 13.69 -5.72 7.88
CA GLU A 156 14.62 -5.71 9.02
C GLU A 156 13.91 -6.15 10.31
N ARG A 157 12.68 -5.68 10.53
CA ARG A 157 11.92 -5.93 11.75
C ARG A 157 11.43 -7.37 11.87
N TYR A 158 10.85 -7.92 10.80
CA TYR A 158 10.21 -9.24 10.82
C TYR A 158 11.09 -10.34 10.21
N GLY A 159 12.10 -9.99 9.42
CA GLY A 159 13.11 -10.92 8.91
C GLY A 159 12.52 -12.13 8.21
N LYS A 160 12.85 -13.33 8.70
CA LYS A 160 12.38 -14.61 8.15
C LYS A 160 10.87 -14.84 8.27
N GLU A 161 10.17 -14.04 9.08
CA GLU A 161 8.72 -14.11 9.24
C GLU A 161 7.98 -13.33 8.12
N VAL A 162 8.69 -12.74 7.16
CA VAL A 162 8.05 -12.11 6.00
C VAL A 162 7.76 -13.16 4.92
N ASP A 163 6.49 -13.52 4.73
CA ASP A 163 6.05 -14.44 3.67
C ASP A 163 5.98 -13.81 2.28
N GLY A 164 5.93 -12.48 2.22
CA GLY A 164 5.78 -11.71 1.00
C GLY A 164 5.09 -10.37 1.24
N PHE A 165 4.98 -9.58 0.18
CA PHE A 165 4.34 -8.27 0.22
C PHE A 165 3.17 -8.18 -0.75
N PHE A 166 2.13 -7.46 -0.34
CA PHE A 166 1.08 -6.97 -1.19
C PHE A 166 1.19 -5.44 -1.25
N PHE A 167 1.79 -4.95 -2.32
CA PHE A 167 1.87 -3.52 -2.64
C PHE A 167 0.56 -3.06 -3.25
N ASP A 168 -0.27 -2.38 -2.46
CA ASP A 168 -1.62 -2.08 -2.89
C ASP A 168 -1.80 -0.70 -3.50
N ILE A 169 -2.65 -0.78 -4.51
CA ILE A 169 -3.01 0.19 -5.51
C ILE A 169 -1.78 0.69 -6.25
N LEU A 170 -1.49 0.01 -7.35
CA LEU A 170 -0.48 0.41 -8.33
C LEU A 170 -1.17 0.81 -9.64
N PHE A 171 -2.01 1.84 -9.62
CA PHE A 171 -2.57 2.38 -10.86
C PHE A 171 -2.43 3.91 -10.92
N PHE A 172 -2.68 4.46 -12.10
CA PHE A 172 -2.59 5.89 -12.33
C PHE A 172 -3.97 6.45 -12.71
N ASP A 173 -4.31 7.62 -12.19
CA ASP A 173 -5.53 8.31 -12.60
C ASP A 173 -5.49 8.61 -14.11
N GLY A 174 -6.65 8.49 -14.76
CA GLY A 174 -6.75 8.61 -16.21
C GLY A 174 -6.16 9.92 -16.73
N ASN A 175 -5.22 9.80 -17.68
CA ASN A 175 -4.47 10.92 -18.28
C ASN A 175 -3.63 11.75 -17.27
N ALA A 176 -3.35 11.23 -16.08
CA ALA A 176 -2.39 11.82 -15.14
C ALA A 176 -0.93 11.45 -15.51
N CYS A 177 -0.03 11.65 -14.55
CA CYS A 177 1.41 11.41 -14.68
C CYS A 177 2.07 12.23 -15.79
N TRP A 178 2.03 13.54 -15.60
CA TRP A 178 2.76 14.54 -16.38
C TRP A 178 3.75 15.36 -15.54
N SER A 179 4.09 14.90 -14.33
CA SER A 179 5.22 15.43 -13.57
C SER A 179 6.55 15.15 -14.26
N ASP A 180 7.62 15.85 -13.88
CA ASP A 180 8.96 15.68 -14.47
C ASP A 180 9.42 14.21 -14.51
N ALA A 181 9.22 13.46 -13.42
CA ALA A 181 9.55 12.04 -13.36
C ALA A 181 8.74 11.22 -14.38
N SER A 182 7.45 11.53 -14.50
CA SER A 182 6.54 10.86 -15.43
C SER A 182 6.85 11.21 -16.89
N VAL A 183 7.18 12.48 -17.17
CA VAL A 183 7.57 12.94 -18.52
C VAL A 183 8.88 12.27 -18.94
N LYS A 184 9.88 12.18 -18.05
CA LYS A 184 11.12 11.43 -18.32
C LYS A 184 10.83 9.97 -18.64
N PHE A 185 9.93 9.33 -17.89
CA PHE A 185 9.51 7.96 -18.16
C PHE A 185 8.81 7.84 -19.52
N ARG A 186 7.84 8.72 -19.81
CA ARG A 186 7.15 8.77 -21.11
C ARG A 186 8.12 8.96 -22.27
N GLN A 187 9.06 9.89 -22.16
CA GLN A 187 10.08 10.15 -23.18
C GLN A 187 10.96 8.92 -23.43
N LYS A 188 11.44 8.27 -22.36
CA LYS A 188 12.25 7.03 -22.44
C LYS A 188 11.52 5.93 -23.21
N HIS A 189 10.20 5.83 -23.07
CA HIS A 189 9.39 4.77 -23.68
C HIS A 189 8.62 5.20 -24.94
N GLY A 190 8.78 6.45 -25.40
CA GLY A 190 8.08 6.97 -26.58
C GLY A 190 6.57 7.17 -26.39
N LEU A 191 6.11 7.44 -25.15
CA LEU A 191 4.69 7.48 -24.76
C LEU A 191 4.20 8.92 -24.48
N MET A 192 4.47 9.82 -25.42
CA MET A 192 4.14 11.26 -25.30
C MET A 192 2.76 11.63 -25.85
N ALA A 193 2.08 10.74 -26.58
CA ALA A 193 0.74 10.99 -27.05
C ALA A 193 -0.27 10.98 -25.89
N ASP A 194 -1.31 11.81 -26.01
CA ASP A 194 -2.31 12.08 -24.97
C ASP A 194 -3.62 11.40 -25.33
N ASP A 195 -3.56 10.08 -25.40
CA ASP A 195 -4.66 9.20 -25.76
C ASP A 195 -4.69 7.97 -24.84
N LYS A 196 -5.85 7.31 -24.78
CA LYS A 196 -6.07 6.17 -23.90
C LYS A 196 -5.09 5.02 -24.17
N ALA A 197 -4.82 4.69 -25.43
CA ALA A 197 -3.96 3.56 -25.77
C ALA A 197 -2.52 3.80 -25.32
N THR A 198 -2.03 5.04 -25.48
CA THR A 198 -0.72 5.45 -24.99
C THR A 198 -0.67 5.45 -23.45
N PHE A 199 -1.73 5.89 -22.78
CA PHE A 199 -1.83 5.85 -21.32
C PHE A 199 -1.86 4.42 -20.76
N ASP A 200 -2.64 3.51 -21.35
CA ASP A 200 -2.72 2.12 -20.91
C ASP A 200 -1.33 1.44 -21.00
N ARG A 201 -0.57 1.72 -22.07
CA ARG A 201 0.82 1.24 -22.21
C ARG A 201 1.76 1.86 -21.18
N PHE A 202 1.62 3.15 -20.93
CA PHE A 202 2.41 3.85 -19.89
C PHE A 202 2.18 3.22 -18.53
N GLN A 203 0.92 3.00 -18.14
CA GLN A 203 0.57 2.40 -16.87
C GLN A 203 1.18 1.00 -16.72
N GLY A 204 1.05 0.14 -17.75
CA GLY A 204 1.61 -1.21 -17.69
C GLY A 204 3.13 -1.22 -17.49
N LEU A 205 3.86 -0.40 -18.24
CA LEU A 205 5.32 -0.29 -18.09
C LEU A 205 5.74 0.33 -16.76
N ALA A 206 4.98 1.30 -16.24
CA ALA A 206 5.27 1.91 -14.96
C ALA A 206 5.01 0.94 -13.79
N GLN A 207 3.95 0.13 -13.88
CA GLN A 207 3.66 -0.97 -12.95
C GLN A 207 4.78 -2.02 -12.98
N GLU A 208 5.23 -2.42 -14.17
CA GLU A 208 6.34 -3.36 -14.34
C GLU A 208 7.64 -2.82 -13.74
N ALA A 209 7.99 -1.55 -14.02
CA ALA A 209 9.18 -0.92 -13.46
C ALA A 209 9.15 -0.85 -11.93
N PHE A 210 7.97 -0.57 -11.34
CA PHE A 210 7.78 -0.61 -9.89
C PHE A 210 7.96 -2.03 -9.36
N ALA A 211 7.27 -3.01 -9.95
CA ALA A 211 7.34 -4.41 -9.55
C ALA A 211 8.78 -4.93 -9.61
N GLU A 212 9.51 -4.70 -10.70
CA GLU A 212 10.91 -5.11 -10.83
C GLU A 212 11.80 -4.54 -9.72
N LYS A 213 11.65 -3.25 -9.39
CA LYS A 213 12.44 -2.60 -8.33
C LYS A 213 12.14 -3.25 -6.97
N PHE A 214 10.87 -3.36 -6.60
CA PHE A 214 10.48 -3.81 -5.27
C PHE A 214 10.57 -5.33 -5.10
N THR A 215 10.42 -6.11 -6.17
CA THR A 215 10.73 -7.55 -6.17
C THR A 215 12.22 -7.78 -5.91
N LYS A 216 13.13 -7.00 -6.53
CA LYS A 216 14.57 -7.09 -6.22
C LYS A 216 14.88 -6.72 -4.78
N LEU A 217 14.18 -5.72 -4.23
CA LEU A 217 14.34 -5.33 -2.83
C LEU A 217 13.91 -6.44 -1.85
N VAL A 218 12.83 -7.16 -2.17
CA VAL A 218 12.26 -8.19 -1.31
C VAL A 218 13.05 -9.51 -1.37
N HIS A 219 13.68 -9.82 -2.50
CA HIS A 219 14.39 -11.09 -2.71
C HIS A 219 15.93 -10.98 -2.76
N GLY A 220 16.49 -9.77 -2.82
CA GLY A 220 17.93 -9.52 -2.88
C GLY A 220 18.54 -9.33 -1.51
#